data_AF-A9XXD1-F1
#
_entry.id   AF-A9XXD1-F1
#
_cell.length_a   1.000
_cell.length_b   1.000
_cell.length_c   1.000
_cell.angle_alpha   90.00
_cell.angle_beta   90.00
_cell.angle_gamma   90.00
#
_symmetry.space_group_name_H-M   'P 1'
#
loop_
_entity.id
_entity.type
_entity.pdbx_description
1 polymer ?
#
loop_
_entity_poly.entity_id
_entity_poly.type
_entity_poly.pdbx_seq_one_letter_code
_entity_poly.pdbx_strand_id
1 'polypeptide(L)'
;LPANAKIAKDAKETVQECVSEFISFITSEASDKCQREKRKTINGDDLLWAMSTLGFEDYVEPLKVYLHKYREIEVCSVFIDNLHSLCFESLAGCFDKQGWRIILWQEGGK
;
A
#
# COMPACT_ATOMS: atom_id res chain seq x y z
N LEU A 1 -6.29 -16.41 15.76
CA LEU A 1 -6.87 -16.39 17.13
C LEU A 1 -7.98 -17.44 17.20
N PRO A 2 -8.17 -18.14 18.32
CA PRO A 2 -9.32 -19.05 18.51
C PRO A 2 -10.64 -18.34 18.20
N ALA A 3 -11.65 -19.07 17.69
CA ALA A 3 -12.92 -18.47 17.24
C ALA A 3 -13.69 -17.72 18.35
N ASN A 4 -13.47 -18.07 19.61
CA ASN A 4 -14.07 -17.45 20.79
C ASN A 4 -13.17 -16.39 21.45
N ALA A 5 -12.03 -16.04 20.85
CA ALA A 5 -11.12 -15.05 21.40
C ALA A 5 -11.76 -13.66 21.38
N LYS A 6 -11.77 -12.99 22.54
CA LYS A 6 -12.20 -11.60 22.67
C LYS A 6 -10.99 -10.69 22.50
N ILE A 7 -11.10 -9.71 21.60
CA ILE A 7 -10.08 -8.67 21.41
C ILE A 7 -10.63 -7.39 22.03
N ALA A 8 -9.87 -6.77 22.92
CA ALA A 8 -10.23 -5.49 23.52
C ALA A 8 -10.42 -4.42 22.43
N LYS A 9 -11.32 -3.46 22.67
CA LYS A 9 -11.58 -2.37 21.73
C LYS A 9 -10.28 -1.60 21.42
N ASP A 10 -9.58 -1.19 22.45
CA ASP A 10 -8.33 -0.41 22.35
C ASP A 10 -7.27 -1.17 21.54
N ALA A 11 -7.16 -2.49 21.73
CA ALA A 11 -6.23 -3.32 20.96
C ALA A 11 -6.58 -3.36 19.47
N LYS A 12 -7.87 -3.29 19.10
CA LYS A 12 -8.27 -3.18 17.69
C LYS A 12 -7.87 -1.82 17.12
N GLU A 13 -8.14 -0.74 17.85
CA GLU A 13 -7.81 0.63 17.42
C GLU A 13 -6.30 0.79 17.22
N THR A 14 -5.49 0.34 18.18
CA THR A 14 -4.03 0.37 18.06
C THR A 14 -3.54 -0.44 16.86
N VAL A 15 -4.08 -1.63 16.61
CA VAL A 15 -3.67 -2.42 15.43
C VAL A 15 -4.06 -1.71 14.13
N GLN A 16 -5.21 -1.03 14.07
CA GLN A 16 -5.57 -0.25 12.89
C GLN A 16 -4.58 0.89 12.65
N GLU A 17 -4.21 1.65 13.69
CA GLU A 17 -3.20 2.71 13.60
C GLU A 17 -1.84 2.14 13.16
N CYS A 18 -1.42 1.00 13.70
CA CYS A 18 -0.18 0.34 13.29
C CYS A 18 -0.22 -0.10 11.82
N VAL A 19 -1.34 -0.63 11.33
CA VAL A 19 -1.49 -1.06 9.93
C VAL A 19 -1.46 0.13 8.99
N SER A 20 -2.12 1.24 9.38
CA SER A 20 -2.07 2.51 8.67
C SER A 20 -0.65 3.05 8.53
N GLU A 21 0.12 3.06 9.62
CA GLU A 21 1.51 3.48 9.61
C GLU A 21 2.37 2.53 8.77
N PHE A 22 2.15 1.22 8.87
CA PHE A 22 2.85 0.22 8.08
C PHE A 22 2.68 0.46 6.57
N ILE A 23 1.45 0.68 6.11
CA ILE A 23 1.16 0.98 4.69
C ILE A 23 1.90 2.25 4.25
N SER A 24 1.89 3.28 5.10
CA SER A 24 2.53 4.57 4.82
C SER A 24 4.05 4.42 4.74
N PHE A 25 4.64 3.64 5.64
CA PHE A 25 6.07 3.35 5.70
C PHE A 25 6.57 2.61 4.45
N ILE A 26 5.91 1.51 4.08
CA ILE A 26 6.27 0.74 2.87
C ILE A 26 6.10 1.60 1.60
N THR A 27 4.99 2.35 1.51
CA THR A 27 4.69 3.16 0.33
C THR A 27 5.68 4.33 0.19
N SER A 28 6.15 4.90 1.31
CA SER A 28 7.19 5.93 1.30
C SER A 28 8.50 5.40 0.72
N GLU A 29 8.97 4.24 1.16
CA GLU A 29 10.22 3.65 0.66
C GLU A 29 10.12 3.26 -0.83
N ALA A 30 8.97 2.72 -1.25
CA ALA A 30 8.69 2.42 -2.65
C ALA A 30 8.63 3.69 -3.52
N SER A 31 8.04 4.77 -2.99
CA SER A 31 8.02 6.10 -3.62
C SER A 31 9.43 6.64 -3.81
N ASP A 32 10.28 6.58 -2.79
CA ASP A 32 11.65 7.05 -2.86
C ASP A 32 12.45 6.33 -3.95
N LYS A 33 12.30 5.00 -4.07
CA LYS A 33 12.88 4.25 -5.20
C LYS A 33 12.35 4.73 -6.55
N CYS A 34 11.02 4.81 -6.69
CA CYS A 34 10.39 5.26 -7.92
C CYS A 34 10.91 6.64 -8.35
N GLN A 35 11.04 7.58 -7.41
CA GLN A 35 11.55 8.92 -7.64
C GLN A 35 13.04 8.90 -8.02
N ARG A 36 13.88 8.10 -7.36
CA ARG A 36 15.30 7.91 -7.74
C ARG A 36 15.44 7.40 -9.18
N GLU A 37 14.51 6.56 -9.63
CA GLU A 37 14.43 6.07 -11.00
C GLU A 37 13.73 7.03 -11.98
N LYS A 38 13.43 8.27 -11.55
CA LYS A 38 12.77 9.32 -12.32
C LYS A 38 11.38 8.93 -12.85
N ARG A 39 10.71 8.01 -12.17
CA ARG A 39 9.33 7.60 -12.45
C ARG A 39 8.36 8.37 -11.57
N LYS A 40 7.14 8.59 -12.07
CA LYS A 40 6.05 9.27 -11.35
C LYS A 40 4.97 8.31 -10.84
N THR A 41 5.07 7.03 -11.20
CA THR A 41 4.10 6.00 -10.86
C THR A 41 4.84 4.85 -10.19
N ILE A 42 4.46 4.56 -8.96
CA ILE A 42 4.94 3.41 -8.20
C ILE A 42 4.33 2.15 -8.82
N ASN A 43 5.13 1.12 -9.04
CA ASN A 43 4.67 -0.16 -9.57
C ASN A 43 4.81 -1.30 -8.53
N GLY A 44 4.35 -2.51 -8.89
CA GLY A 44 4.45 -3.67 -7.99
C GLY A 44 5.89 -4.08 -7.64
N ASP A 45 6.85 -3.82 -8.53
CA ASP A 45 8.27 -4.17 -8.30
C ASP A 45 8.94 -3.20 -7.33
N ASP A 46 8.44 -1.96 -7.22
CA ASP A 46 8.86 -1.00 -6.19
C ASP A 46 8.42 -1.44 -4.80
N LEU A 47 7.20 -1.95 -4.68
CA LEU A 47 6.67 -2.48 -3.43
C LEU A 47 7.43 -3.75 -2.99
N LEU A 48 7.69 -4.67 -3.92
CA LEU A 48 8.50 -5.86 -3.63
C LEU A 48 9.91 -5.50 -3.18
N TRP A 49 10.51 -4.49 -3.80
CA TRP A 49 11.81 -3.98 -3.39
C TRP A 49 11.76 -3.34 -2.00
N ALA A 50 10.76 -2.49 -1.72
CA ALA A 50 10.61 -1.86 -0.41
C ALA A 50 10.44 -2.90 0.70
N MET A 51 9.64 -3.94 0.48
CA MET A 51 9.49 -5.05 1.44
C MET A 51 10.82 -5.74 1.74
N SER A 52 11.64 -6.01 0.72
CA SER A 52 12.97 -6.61 0.94
C SER A 52 13.91 -5.65 1.67
N THR A 53 14.00 -4.39 1.26
CA THR A 53 14.88 -3.39 1.86
C THR A 53 14.57 -3.12 3.33
N LEU A 54 13.29 -3.14 3.70
CA LEU A 54 12.82 -2.88 5.06
C LEU A 54 12.84 -4.13 5.96
N GLY A 55 13.30 -5.28 5.45
CA GLY A 55 13.45 -6.52 6.22
C GLY A 55 12.19 -7.40 6.29
N PHE A 56 11.20 -7.15 5.44
CA PHE A 56 9.97 -7.96 5.31
C PHE A 56 10.12 -9.02 4.20
N GLU A 57 11.28 -9.65 4.09
CA GLU A 57 11.64 -10.59 3.02
C GLU A 57 10.69 -11.80 2.93
N ASP A 58 10.19 -12.28 4.07
CA ASP A 58 9.24 -13.39 4.15
C ASP A 58 7.91 -13.10 3.41
N TYR A 59 7.58 -11.83 3.19
CA TYR A 59 6.39 -11.41 2.46
C TYR A 59 6.61 -11.31 0.95
N VAL A 60 7.86 -11.25 0.48
CA VAL A 60 8.18 -10.99 -0.93
C VAL A 60 7.68 -12.11 -1.84
N GLU A 61 7.91 -13.37 -1.47
CA GLU A 61 7.53 -14.50 -2.31
C GLU A 61 6.01 -14.68 -2.43
N PRO A 62 5.23 -14.62 -1.33
CA PRO A 62 3.77 -14.56 -1.42
C PRO A 62 3.26 -13.38 -2.26
N LEU A 63 3.87 -12.20 -2.11
CA LEU A 63 3.47 -11.00 -2.86
C LEU A 63 3.76 -11.11 -4.36
N LYS A 64 4.85 -11.76 -4.77
CA LYS A 64 5.11 -12.04 -6.21
C LYS A 64 4.03 -12.94 -6.81
N VAL A 65 3.66 -14.00 -6.11
CA VAL A 65 2.58 -14.90 -6.56
C VAL A 65 1.27 -14.13 -6.68
N TYR A 66 0.97 -13.27 -5.69
CA TYR A 66 -0.20 -12.40 -5.74
C TYR A 66 -0.14 -11.42 -6.91
N LEU A 67 0.97 -10.72 -7.13
CA LEU A 67 1.15 -9.77 -8.22
C LEU A 67 1.01 -10.45 -9.60
N HIS A 68 1.52 -11.67 -9.73
CA HIS A 68 1.36 -12.45 -10.95
C HIS A 68 -0.11 -12.76 -11.23
N LYS A 69 -0.82 -13.33 -10.25
CA LYS A 69 -2.28 -13.58 -10.34
C LYS A 69 -3.07 -12.31 -10.57
N TYR A 70 -2.68 -11.22 -9.92
CA TYR A 70 -3.32 -9.92 -10.07
C TYR A 70 -3.20 -9.41 -11.51
N ARG A 71 -2.05 -9.56 -12.16
CA ARG A 71 -1.89 -9.22 -13.59
C ARG A 71 -2.75 -10.10 -14.50
N GLU A 72 -2.93 -11.38 -14.16
CA GLU A 72 -3.86 -12.27 -14.88
C GLU A 72 -5.32 -11.83 -14.68
N ILE A 73 -5.67 -11.36 -13.48
CA ILE A 73 -7.01 -10.87 -13.11
C ILE A 73 -7.27 -9.47 -13.66
N GLU A 74 -6.31 -8.55 -13.74
CA GLU A 74 -6.53 -7.22 -14.34
C GLU A 74 -6.78 -7.28 -15.84
N VAL A 75 -6.26 -8.30 -16.52
CA VAL A 75 -6.67 -8.65 -17.89
C VAL A 75 -8.16 -9.09 -17.93
N CYS A 76 -8.77 -9.35 -16.76
CA CYS A 76 -10.16 -9.78 -16.53
C CYS A 76 -10.94 -8.96 -15.45
N SER A 77 -10.50 -7.73 -15.13
CA SER A 77 -11.15 -6.70 -14.28
C SER A 77 -11.40 -6.95 -12.76
N VAL A 78 -11.01 -5.93 -11.96
CA VAL A 78 -11.42 -5.50 -10.58
C VAL A 78 -10.91 -6.29 -9.34
N PHE A 79 -9.85 -5.77 -8.69
CA PHE A 79 -9.56 -6.06 -7.26
C PHE A 79 -8.89 -4.89 -6.48
N ILE A 80 -8.89 -3.65 -7.00
CA ILE A 80 -8.26 -2.47 -6.36
C ILE A 80 -9.13 -1.84 -5.26
N ASP A 81 -10.39 -2.23 -5.13
CA ASP A 81 -11.31 -1.48 -4.26
C ASP A 81 -11.00 -1.60 -2.76
N ASN A 82 -10.35 -2.68 -2.32
CA ASN A 82 -10.08 -2.88 -0.89
C ASN A 82 -8.81 -2.18 -0.40
N LEU A 83 -7.76 -2.07 -1.23
CA LEU A 83 -6.56 -1.31 -0.83
C LEU A 83 -6.80 0.20 -0.95
N HIS A 84 -7.64 0.61 -1.90
CA HIS A 84 -7.99 2.01 -2.12
C HIS A 84 -8.80 2.61 -0.95
N SER A 85 -9.75 1.85 -0.37
CA SER A 85 -10.55 2.35 0.76
C SER A 85 -9.76 2.49 2.08
N LEU A 86 -8.77 1.62 2.33
CA LEU A 86 -7.94 1.67 3.54
C LEU A 86 -6.85 2.75 3.46
N CYS A 87 -6.26 2.97 2.27
CA CYS A 87 -5.32 4.07 2.05
C CYS A 87 -6.00 5.43 2.14
N PHE A 88 -7.22 5.56 1.61
CA PHE A 88 -7.90 6.86 1.49
C PHE A 88 -8.28 7.47 2.84
N GLU A 89 -8.78 6.69 3.80
CA GLU A 89 -9.14 7.23 5.13
C GLU A 89 -7.91 7.53 6.00
N SER A 90 -6.84 6.75 5.87
CA SER A 90 -5.63 6.98 6.66
C SER A 90 -4.74 8.09 6.12
N LEU A 91 -4.74 8.34 4.79
CA LEU A 91 -3.90 9.36 4.16
C LEU A 91 -4.58 10.72 4.00
N ALA A 92 -5.91 10.81 4.18
CA ALA A 92 -6.62 12.10 4.13
C ALA A 92 -6.06 13.12 5.15
N GLY A 93 -5.55 12.66 6.29
CA GLY A 93 -4.90 13.51 7.30
C GLY A 93 -3.42 13.86 7.03
N CYS A 94 -2.70 13.03 6.28
CA CYS A 94 -1.32 13.32 5.84
C CYS A 94 -1.26 14.28 4.65
N PHE A 95 -2.38 14.46 3.95
CA PHE A 95 -2.45 15.17 2.67
C PHE A 95 -2.17 16.68 2.76
N ASP A 96 -2.28 17.31 3.94
CA ASP A 96 -2.25 18.78 4.08
C ASP A 96 -0.87 19.39 4.39
N LYS A 97 0.17 18.62 4.74
CA LYS A 97 1.44 19.24 5.21
C LYS A 97 2.57 19.36 4.19
N GLN A 98 2.53 18.64 3.06
CA GLN A 98 3.68 18.63 2.13
C GLN A 98 3.32 18.59 0.64
N GLY A 99 2.15 19.11 0.24
CA GLY A 99 1.89 19.35 -1.19
C GLY A 99 1.96 18.10 -2.06
N TRP A 100 1.29 17.03 -1.64
CA TRP A 100 1.19 15.77 -2.41
C TRP A 100 0.16 15.91 -3.53
N ARG A 101 0.47 16.81 -4.48
CA ARG A 101 -0.13 16.78 -5.80
C ARG A 101 0.48 15.60 -6.56
N ILE A 102 -0.37 14.59 -6.81
CA ILE A 102 -0.29 13.60 -7.90
C ILE A 102 0.60 12.38 -7.62
N ILE A 103 -0.01 11.27 -7.20
CA ILE A 103 0.21 9.93 -7.83
C ILE A 103 -1.11 9.14 -8.00
N LEU A 104 -2.23 9.48 -7.33
CA LEU A 104 -3.48 8.70 -7.48
C LEU A 104 -4.63 9.39 -8.23
N TRP A 105 -4.42 10.49 -8.93
CA TRP A 105 -5.40 10.98 -9.91
C TRP A 105 -4.74 11.94 -10.90
N GLN A 106 -4.56 11.49 -12.14
CA GLN A 106 -4.52 12.36 -13.31
C GLN A 106 -5.62 11.88 -14.27
N GLU A 107 -6.89 12.00 -13.86
CA GLU A 107 -7.93 12.16 -14.87
C GLU A 107 -7.84 13.60 -15.41
N GLY A 108 -7.97 13.73 -16.73
CA GLY A 108 -8.19 15.02 -17.36
C GLY A 108 -6.94 15.70 -17.90
N GLY A 109 -6.27 15.06 -18.85
CA GLY A 109 -5.62 15.81 -19.92
C GLY A 109 -6.69 16.43 -20.83
N LYS A 110 -7.27 17.56 -20.39
CA LYS A 110 -7.84 18.71 -21.13
C LYS A 110 -8.52 19.65 -20.15
#